data_AF-A0A413RI20-F1
#
_entry.id   AF-A0A413RI20-F1
#
_cell.length_a   1.000
_cell.length_b   1.000
_cell.length_c   1.000
_cell.angle_alpha   90.00
_cell.angle_beta   90.00
_cell.angle_gamma   90.00
#
_symmetry.space_group_name_H-M   'P 1'
#
loop_
_entity.id
_entity.type
_entity.pdbx_description
1 polymer ?
#
loop_
_entity_poly.entity_id
_entity_poly.type
_entity_poly.pdbx_seq_one_letter_code
_entity_poly.pdbx_strand_id
1 'polypeptide(L)'
;MREHHQASSDGWPTTVRVTLARTVLATLAGLAVWPLLLALLGLNVAAIASGSMSPGIRVGDVVASSPVAFDEVRAGQIVTVHNPAAEGHLLTHRVHAVRADGSLLTKGDANADVDSTPVPVGSAWLGRLRVPWVGFPKVWLDDGSWVALGAAAAALALLARCASDRPLARPDERGRLRLSPATAGLVALAVVAAPLSAARSDAAFAATTSTGASSWTVAGSALGPYGDAVLADSPFLFFRMDEQSGDVVVDSSGNGHTSGYRGSPTRDVAGALPGQTTVNSATLFGGVSAIASSRVYPNTTDFTFEAFVKSRSWADNDGTSTIAELRTATGFRDRIFVQYGSLYYQADEASAPLHLQWNIPGDATWHYLAVSMSGASVTIRMDTSVWRGTVPGRDTVTAARFVIGTHLQPYDDPGALGVESYKGVMDEVALYTYALTEAQMAAHHAASRA
;
A
#
# COMPACT_ATOMS: atom_id res chain seq x y z
N MET A 1 17.04 68.43 13.26
CA MET A 1 16.58 67.72 12.04
C MET A 1 16.85 66.21 12.13
N ARG A 2 16.43 65.53 13.20
CA ARG A 2 16.67 64.08 13.41
C ARG A 2 15.60 63.37 14.30
N GLU A 3 14.33 63.79 14.28
CA GLU A 3 13.31 63.12 15.10
C GLU A 3 12.06 62.63 14.35
N HIS A 4 11.94 62.88 13.03
CA HIS A 4 10.73 62.51 12.27
C HIS A 4 10.78 61.16 11.56
N HIS A 5 11.84 60.34 11.72
CA HIS A 5 11.97 59.06 11.01
C HIS A 5 11.74 57.79 11.85
N GLN A 6 11.60 57.88 13.18
CA GLN A 6 11.44 56.69 14.03
C GLN A 6 9.98 56.26 14.29
N ALA A 7 8.99 57.13 14.07
CA ALA A 7 7.59 56.81 14.38
C ALA A 7 6.89 55.89 13.36
N SER A 8 7.49 55.62 12.19
CA SER A 8 6.84 54.83 11.12
C SER A 8 7.21 53.34 11.11
N SER A 9 8.31 52.92 11.77
CA SER A 9 8.76 51.52 11.77
C SER A 9 7.95 50.63 12.71
N ASP A 10 7.44 51.18 13.81
CA ASP A 10 6.91 50.37 14.92
C ASP A 10 5.44 49.98 14.75
N GLY A 11 4.71 50.66 13.85
CA GLY A 11 3.29 50.42 13.60
C GLY A 11 2.96 49.40 12.51
N TRP A 12 3.89 49.18 11.59
CA TRP A 12 3.74 48.23 10.49
C TRP A 12 3.64 46.78 10.99
N PRO A 13 4.49 46.33 11.95
CA PRO A 13 4.37 44.99 12.54
C PRO A 13 3.00 44.73 13.18
N THR A 14 2.44 45.72 13.90
CA THR A 14 1.11 45.60 14.53
C THR A 14 0.00 45.49 13.49
N THR A 15 0.06 46.29 12.44
CA THR A 15 -0.96 46.27 11.36
C THR A 15 -0.93 44.95 10.60
N VAL A 16 0.27 44.45 10.28
CA VAL A 16 0.47 43.13 9.66
C VAL A 16 -0.07 42.02 10.56
N ARG A 17 0.29 42.03 11.86
CA ARG A 17 -0.17 41.04 12.85
C ARG A 17 -1.70 41.00 12.98
N VAL A 18 -2.35 42.16 13.11
CA VAL A 18 -3.81 42.26 13.25
C VAL A 18 -4.52 41.78 11.99
N THR A 19 -4.02 42.18 10.82
CA THR A 19 -4.62 41.80 9.54
C THR A 19 -4.50 40.29 9.33
N LEU A 20 -3.31 39.71 9.57
CA LEU A 20 -3.09 38.28 9.50
C LEU A 20 -4.01 37.51 10.46
N ALA A 21 -4.10 37.94 11.72
CA ALA A 21 -4.96 37.29 12.72
C ALA A 21 -6.44 37.32 12.30
N ARG A 22 -6.93 38.44 11.76
CA ARG A 22 -8.31 38.57 11.25
C ARG A 22 -8.55 37.68 10.04
N THR A 23 -7.60 37.63 9.09
CA THR A 23 -7.71 36.76 7.91
C THR A 23 -7.76 35.30 8.33
N VAL A 24 -6.88 34.86 9.25
CA VAL A 24 -6.89 33.49 9.77
C VAL A 24 -8.23 33.17 10.45
N LEU A 25 -8.71 34.04 11.34
CA LEU A 25 -9.99 33.84 12.02
C LEU A 25 -11.17 33.80 11.05
N ALA A 26 -11.22 34.69 10.06
CA ALA A 26 -12.28 34.72 9.06
C ALA A 26 -12.26 33.45 8.18
N THR A 27 -11.08 32.96 7.80
CA THR A 27 -10.94 31.70 7.06
C THR A 27 -11.41 30.51 7.88
N LEU A 28 -11.00 30.40 9.15
CA LEU A 28 -11.46 29.34 10.05
C LEU A 28 -12.97 29.39 10.27
N ALA A 29 -13.53 30.60 10.44
CA ALA A 29 -14.97 30.81 10.55
C ALA A 29 -15.72 30.32 9.30
N GLY A 30 -15.25 30.74 8.12
CA GLY A 30 -15.85 30.35 6.85
C GLY A 30 -15.83 28.83 6.66
N LEU A 31 -14.71 28.18 7.00
CA LEU A 31 -14.58 26.73 6.95
C LEU A 31 -15.51 26.02 7.94
N ALA A 32 -15.70 26.55 9.15
CA ALA A 32 -16.59 25.97 10.16
C ALA A 32 -18.09 26.14 9.82
N VAL A 33 -18.46 27.18 9.06
CA VAL A 33 -19.84 27.41 8.63
C VAL A 33 -20.30 26.36 7.61
N TRP A 34 -19.39 25.82 6.79
CA TRP A 34 -19.74 24.84 5.76
C TRP A 34 -20.41 23.57 6.30
N PRO A 35 -19.85 22.84 7.29
CA PRO A 35 -20.52 21.70 7.91
C PRO A 35 -21.94 22.01 8.39
N LEU A 36 -22.15 23.18 9.01
CA LEU A 36 -23.46 23.60 9.52
C LEU A 36 -24.45 23.85 8.37
N LEU A 37 -24.03 24.56 7.33
CA LEU A 37 -24.85 24.79 6.13
C LEU A 37 -25.24 23.48 5.44
N LEU A 38 -24.28 22.56 5.28
CA LEU A 38 -24.51 21.27 4.63
C LEU A 38 -25.47 20.39 5.44
N ALA A 39 -25.34 20.40 6.78
CA ALA A 39 -26.28 19.72 7.67
C ALA A 39 -27.70 20.32 7.57
N LEU A 40 -27.83 21.65 7.47
CA LEU A 40 -29.12 22.32 7.27
C LEU A 40 -29.77 21.99 5.91
N LEU A 41 -28.96 21.65 4.90
CA LEU A 41 -29.43 21.16 3.60
C LEU A 41 -29.82 19.67 3.63
N GLY A 42 -29.82 19.03 4.79
CA GLY A 42 -30.23 17.63 4.97
C GLY A 42 -29.16 16.61 4.56
N LEU A 43 -27.91 17.04 4.36
CA LEU A 43 -26.79 16.12 4.14
C LEU A 43 -26.34 15.51 5.47
N ASN A 44 -25.90 14.26 5.42
CA ASN A 44 -25.22 13.64 6.54
C ASN A 44 -23.79 14.20 6.60
N VAL A 45 -23.43 14.79 7.74
CA VAL A 45 -22.12 15.42 7.95
C VAL A 45 -21.37 14.61 8.99
N ALA A 46 -20.25 14.01 8.57
CA ALA A 46 -19.43 13.16 9.41
C ALA A 46 -17.97 13.64 9.46
N ALA A 47 -17.38 13.65 10.65
CA ALA A 47 -15.96 13.92 10.82
C ALA A 47 -15.18 12.61 10.67
N ILE A 48 -14.12 12.64 9.86
CA ILE A 48 -13.26 11.50 9.59
C ILE A 48 -12.25 11.36 10.73
N ALA A 49 -12.43 10.32 11.55
CA ALA A 49 -11.58 10.06 12.71
C ALA A 49 -10.34 9.20 12.37
N SER A 50 -10.35 8.49 11.23
CA SER A 50 -9.34 7.49 10.85
C SER A 50 -8.68 7.77 9.49
N GLY A 51 -7.50 7.21 9.28
CA GLY A 51 -6.69 7.43 8.08
C GLY A 51 -7.03 6.52 6.89
N SER A 52 -8.07 5.67 6.98
CA SER A 52 -8.32 4.63 5.98
C SER A 52 -8.68 5.16 4.60
N MET A 53 -9.16 6.40 4.50
CA MET A 53 -9.48 7.06 3.22
C MET A 53 -8.36 7.97 2.71
N SER A 54 -7.17 7.92 3.32
CA SER A 54 -6.02 8.71 2.89
C SER A 54 -5.41 8.15 1.58
N PRO A 55 -4.73 8.97 0.75
CA PRO A 55 -4.46 10.41 0.90
C PRO A 55 -5.64 11.31 0.47
N GLY A 56 -6.66 10.74 -0.17
CA GLY A 56 -7.78 11.47 -0.79
C GLY A 56 -8.66 12.19 0.23
N ILE A 57 -8.98 11.54 1.34
CA ILE A 57 -9.71 12.09 2.50
C ILE A 57 -8.86 11.83 3.75
N ARG A 58 -8.57 12.87 4.52
CA ARG A 58 -7.64 12.79 5.65
C ARG A 58 -8.37 12.85 6.99
N VAL A 59 -7.70 12.40 8.04
CA VAL A 59 -8.16 12.59 9.42
C VAL A 59 -8.38 14.08 9.68
N GLY A 60 -9.51 14.41 10.30
CA GLY A 60 -9.92 15.78 10.55
C GLY A 60 -10.62 16.46 9.36
N ASP A 61 -10.77 15.78 8.22
CA ASP A 61 -11.69 16.24 7.18
C ASP A 61 -13.14 15.98 7.61
N VAL A 62 -14.05 16.86 7.17
CA VAL A 62 -15.49 16.65 7.27
C VAL A 62 -16.02 16.27 5.90
N VAL A 63 -16.75 15.16 5.83
CA VAL A 63 -17.41 14.71 4.61
C VAL A 63 -18.91 14.93 4.74
N ALA A 64 -19.49 15.57 3.73
CA ALA A 64 -20.93 15.69 3.58
C ALA A 64 -21.42 14.69 2.52
N SER A 65 -22.38 13.86 2.90
CA SER A 65 -22.92 12.78 2.08
C SER A 65 -24.44 12.90 1.95
N SER A 66 -24.97 12.59 0.77
CA SER A 66 -26.42 12.61 0.51
C SER A 66 -26.98 11.19 0.61
N PRO A 67 -28.22 11.00 1.10
CA PRO A 67 -28.87 9.70 1.05
C PRO A 67 -28.86 9.13 -0.38
N VAL A 68 -28.61 7.83 -0.51
CA VAL A 68 -28.66 7.12 -1.80
C VAL A 68 -29.36 5.79 -1.58
N ALA A 69 -30.16 5.36 -2.55
CA ALA A 69 -30.77 4.03 -2.51
C ALA A 69 -29.65 2.98 -2.68
N PHE A 70 -29.71 1.89 -1.91
CA PHE A 70 -28.61 0.92 -1.84
C PHE A 70 -28.33 0.23 -3.17
N ASP A 71 -29.36 0.07 -4.02
CA ASP A 71 -29.32 -0.49 -5.37
C ASP A 71 -28.75 0.49 -6.42
N GLU A 72 -28.72 1.78 -6.13
CA GLU A 72 -28.08 2.80 -6.98
C GLU A 72 -26.56 2.91 -6.74
N VAL A 73 -26.06 2.29 -5.67
CA VAL A 73 -24.65 2.30 -5.31
C VAL A 73 -23.83 1.47 -6.30
N ARG A 74 -22.73 2.06 -6.80
CA ARG A 74 -21.84 1.43 -7.79
C ARG A 74 -20.41 1.36 -7.28
N ALA A 75 -19.67 0.40 -7.80
CA ALA A 75 -18.22 0.31 -7.58
C ALA A 75 -17.51 1.63 -7.92
N GLY A 76 -16.51 1.98 -7.11
CA GLY A 76 -15.73 3.21 -7.21
C GLY A 76 -16.29 4.40 -6.42
N GLN A 77 -17.55 4.36 -5.98
CA GLN A 77 -18.17 5.43 -5.19
C GLN A 77 -17.71 5.42 -3.73
N ILE A 78 -17.65 6.59 -3.08
CA ILE A 78 -17.35 6.70 -1.65
C ILE A 78 -18.67 6.76 -0.89
N VAL A 79 -18.91 5.77 -0.03
CA VAL A 79 -20.13 5.66 0.75
C VAL A 79 -19.84 5.74 2.24
N THR A 80 -20.72 6.43 2.96
CA THR A 80 -20.84 6.35 4.40
C THR A 80 -21.99 5.39 4.71
N VAL A 81 -21.76 4.41 5.56
CA VAL A 81 -22.71 3.35 5.94
C VAL A 81 -22.57 3.06 7.44
N HIS A 82 -23.48 2.29 8.01
CA HIS A 82 -23.27 1.76 9.36
C HIS A 82 -22.18 0.68 9.33
N ASN A 83 -21.26 0.72 10.28
CA ASN A 83 -20.15 -0.22 10.36
C ASN A 83 -20.66 -1.60 10.83
N PRO A 84 -20.60 -2.65 9.98
CA PRO A 84 -21.07 -3.97 10.36
C PRO A 84 -20.14 -4.66 11.38
N ALA A 85 -18.89 -4.21 11.51
CA ALA A 85 -17.91 -4.75 12.47
C ALA A 85 -17.92 -4.01 13.82
N ALA A 86 -18.58 -2.86 13.93
CA ALA A 86 -18.68 -2.08 15.16
C ALA A 86 -20.04 -1.37 15.23
N GLU A 87 -20.98 -1.96 15.97
CA GLU A 87 -22.34 -1.44 16.11
C GLU A 87 -22.35 0.01 16.63
N GLY A 88 -23.18 0.86 16.03
CA GLY A 88 -23.33 2.28 16.40
C GLY A 88 -22.32 3.23 15.77
N HIS A 89 -21.30 2.71 15.06
CA HIS A 89 -20.29 3.52 14.38
C HIS A 89 -20.57 3.64 12.88
N LEU A 90 -20.21 4.75 12.25
CA LEU A 90 -20.29 4.93 10.79
C LEU A 90 -18.98 4.54 10.12
N LEU A 91 -19.03 3.87 8.99
CA LEU A 91 -17.90 3.52 8.14
C LEU A 91 -17.97 4.34 6.86
N THR A 92 -16.90 5.07 6.51
CA THR A 92 -16.81 5.81 5.24
C THR A 92 -15.71 5.20 4.38
N HIS A 93 -16.07 4.42 3.36
CA HIS A 93 -15.13 3.71 2.48
C HIS A 93 -15.53 3.78 1.01
N ARG A 94 -14.59 3.45 0.11
CA ARG A 94 -14.89 3.30 -1.31
C ARG A 94 -15.49 1.92 -1.56
N VAL A 95 -16.57 1.87 -2.33
CA VAL A 95 -17.17 0.62 -2.80
C VAL A 95 -16.20 -0.03 -3.76
N HIS A 96 -15.65 -1.16 -3.37
CA HIS A 96 -14.78 -1.97 -4.21
C HIS A 96 -15.61 -2.81 -5.19
N ALA A 97 -16.67 -3.47 -4.70
CA ALA A 97 -17.57 -4.26 -5.52
C ALA A 97 -18.97 -4.34 -4.89
N VAL A 98 -19.99 -4.59 -5.73
CA VAL A 98 -21.35 -4.94 -5.30
C VAL A 98 -21.51 -6.45 -5.52
N ARG A 99 -21.87 -7.19 -4.48
CA ARG A 99 -22.05 -8.65 -4.55
C ARG A 99 -23.39 -9.01 -5.18
N ALA A 100 -23.51 -10.27 -5.62
CA ALA A 100 -24.74 -10.79 -6.22
C ALA A 100 -25.95 -10.80 -5.26
N ASP A 101 -25.71 -10.83 -3.96
CA ASP A 101 -26.73 -10.72 -2.91
C ASP A 101 -27.13 -9.26 -2.59
N GLY A 102 -26.56 -8.29 -3.31
CA GLY A 102 -26.78 -6.87 -3.14
C GLY A 102 -25.91 -6.21 -2.07
N SER A 103 -25.12 -6.95 -1.28
CA SER A 103 -24.23 -6.38 -0.26
C SER A 103 -23.01 -5.68 -0.86
N LEU A 104 -22.44 -4.70 -0.14
CA LEU A 104 -21.30 -3.92 -0.61
C LEU A 104 -20.00 -4.47 -0.01
N LEU A 105 -19.02 -4.70 -0.87
CA LEU A 105 -17.62 -4.84 -0.49
C LEU A 105 -17.00 -3.45 -0.51
N THR A 106 -16.62 -2.95 0.66
CA THR A 106 -16.00 -1.63 0.81
C THR A 106 -14.50 -1.76 1.10
N LYS A 107 -13.75 -0.73 0.76
CA LYS A 107 -12.30 -0.64 0.96
C LYS A 107 -11.91 0.80 1.25
N GLY A 108 -11.15 1.03 2.31
CA GLY A 108 -10.47 2.30 2.52
C GLY A 108 -9.42 2.54 1.44
N ASP A 109 -9.32 3.76 0.92
CA ASP A 109 -8.33 4.13 -0.11
C ASP A 109 -6.88 3.84 0.34
N ALA A 110 -6.60 3.96 1.64
CA ALA A 110 -5.31 3.67 2.26
C ALA A 110 -5.15 2.20 2.68
N ASN A 111 -6.23 1.42 2.69
CA ASN A 111 -6.19 0.03 3.12
C ASN A 111 -5.63 -0.84 1.98
N ALA A 112 -4.77 -1.80 2.30
CA ALA A 112 -4.23 -2.74 1.31
C ALA A 112 -5.31 -3.71 0.83
N ASP A 113 -6.09 -4.26 1.77
CA ASP A 113 -7.15 -5.24 1.52
C ASP A 113 -8.55 -4.61 1.54
N VAL A 114 -9.51 -5.32 0.94
CA VAL A 114 -10.95 -5.05 1.04
C VAL A 114 -11.43 -5.40 2.45
N ASP A 115 -12.43 -4.68 2.96
CA ASP A 115 -13.01 -4.97 4.26
C ASP A 115 -13.52 -6.42 4.31
N SER A 116 -13.12 -7.16 5.34
CA SER A 116 -13.46 -8.58 5.50
C SER A 116 -14.95 -8.82 5.77
N THR A 117 -15.62 -7.83 6.35
CA THR A 117 -17.06 -7.86 6.64
C THR A 117 -17.82 -7.05 5.59
N PRO A 118 -18.60 -7.70 4.71
CA PRO A 118 -19.44 -7.01 3.75
C PRO A 118 -20.48 -6.15 4.45
N VAL A 119 -20.81 -5.00 3.86
CA VAL A 119 -21.86 -4.12 4.35
C VAL A 119 -23.21 -4.65 3.85
N PRO A 120 -24.11 -5.09 4.76
CA PRO A 120 -25.43 -5.57 4.37
C PRO A 120 -26.29 -4.43 3.81
N VAL A 121 -27.34 -4.80 3.07
CA VAL A 121 -28.31 -3.83 2.54
C VAL A 121 -28.92 -3.02 3.67
N GLY A 122 -28.88 -1.69 3.55
CA GLY A 122 -29.33 -0.78 4.59
C GLY A 122 -29.24 0.68 4.17
N SER A 123 -29.12 1.58 5.15
CA SER A 123 -28.94 3.00 4.89
C SER A 123 -27.52 3.29 4.39
N ALA A 124 -27.43 3.93 3.23
CA ALA A 124 -26.18 4.40 2.64
C ALA A 124 -26.26 5.88 2.28
N TRP A 125 -25.13 6.57 2.41
CA TRP A 125 -24.97 7.96 2.02
C TRP A 125 -23.78 8.10 1.07
N LEU A 126 -23.99 8.70 -0.09
CA LEU A 126 -22.96 8.92 -1.10
C LEU A 126 -22.22 10.23 -0.83
N GLY A 127 -20.90 10.17 -0.71
CA GLY A 127 -20.05 11.35 -0.49
C GLY A 127 -20.20 12.40 -1.60
N ARG A 128 -20.44 13.66 -1.22
CA ARG A 128 -20.64 14.78 -2.15
C ARG A 128 -19.57 15.85 -2.03
N LEU A 129 -19.22 16.22 -0.80
CA LEU A 129 -18.30 17.31 -0.55
C LEU A 129 -17.37 16.98 0.62
N ARG A 130 -16.15 17.50 0.55
CA ARG A 130 -15.13 17.39 1.59
C ARG A 130 -14.68 18.78 2.02
N VAL A 131 -14.68 19.02 3.33
CA VAL A 131 -14.15 20.24 3.95
C VAL A 131 -12.94 19.86 4.80
N PRO A 132 -11.71 20.25 4.39
CA PRO A 132 -10.51 19.78 5.06
C PRO A 132 -10.31 20.42 6.44
N TRP A 133 -9.71 19.66 7.38
CA TRP A 133 -9.24 20.09 8.71
C TRP A 133 -10.27 20.60 9.73
N VAL A 134 -11.54 20.74 9.38
CA VAL A 134 -12.57 21.29 10.29
C VAL A 134 -13.04 20.30 11.36
N GLY A 135 -12.82 19.00 11.14
CA GLY A 135 -13.27 17.92 12.01
C GLY A 135 -12.39 17.67 13.24
N PHE A 136 -11.17 18.24 13.31
CA PHE A 136 -10.23 17.97 14.39
C PHE A 136 -10.77 18.18 15.81
N PRO A 137 -11.52 19.28 16.13
CA PRO A 137 -12.08 19.44 17.46
C PRO A 137 -13.03 18.30 17.87
N LYS A 138 -13.81 17.76 16.92
CA LYS A 138 -14.70 16.62 17.18
C LYS A 138 -13.91 15.34 17.44
N VAL A 139 -12.91 15.07 16.60
CA VAL A 139 -12.01 13.91 16.75
C VAL A 139 -11.32 13.95 18.13
N TRP A 140 -10.73 15.08 18.50
CA TRP A 140 -10.06 15.23 19.80
C TRP A 140 -11.01 15.10 20.98
N LEU A 141 -12.26 15.56 20.86
CA LEU A 141 -13.26 15.41 21.91
C LEU A 141 -13.63 13.93 22.11
N ASP A 142 -13.87 13.22 21.01
CA ASP A 142 -14.27 11.81 21.07
C ASP A 142 -13.12 10.91 21.53
N ASP A 143 -11.87 11.26 21.20
CA ASP A 143 -10.66 10.53 21.62
C ASP A 143 -10.15 10.96 23.01
N GLY A 144 -10.84 11.88 23.70
CA GLY A 144 -10.45 12.37 25.03
C GLY A 144 -9.14 13.17 25.05
N SER A 145 -8.72 13.74 23.92
CA SER A 145 -7.51 14.54 23.75
C SER A 145 -7.66 15.97 24.26
N TRP A 146 -7.92 16.12 25.56
CA TRP A 146 -8.19 17.41 26.22
C TRP A 146 -7.06 18.44 26.07
N VAL A 147 -5.80 17.98 25.99
CA VAL A 147 -4.63 18.86 25.81
C VAL A 147 -4.66 19.53 24.44
N ALA A 148 -4.98 18.78 23.37
CA ALA A 148 -5.07 19.32 22.02
C ALA A 148 -6.23 20.33 21.90
N LEU A 149 -7.39 20.00 22.49
CA LEU A 149 -8.52 20.92 22.59
C LEU A 149 -8.17 22.21 23.35
N GLY A 150 -7.53 22.08 24.51
CA GLY A 150 -7.11 23.21 25.32
C GLY A 150 -6.11 24.11 24.58
N ALA A 151 -5.13 23.50 23.90
CA ALA A 151 -4.15 24.22 23.10
C ALA A 151 -4.81 24.96 21.91
N ALA A 152 -5.72 24.31 21.20
CA ALA A 152 -6.47 24.93 20.10
C ALA A 152 -7.34 26.11 20.58
N ALA A 153 -8.03 25.94 21.71
CA ALA A 153 -8.82 26.99 22.33
C ALA A 153 -7.94 28.18 22.78
N ALA A 154 -6.78 27.90 23.39
CA ALA A 154 -5.81 28.93 23.77
C ALA A 154 -5.25 29.67 22.55
N ALA A 155 -4.93 28.95 21.47
CA ALA A 155 -4.45 29.55 20.23
C ALA A 155 -5.52 30.45 19.58
N LEU A 156 -6.78 30.02 19.56
CA LEU A 156 -7.91 30.84 19.08
C LEU A 156 -8.11 32.08 19.97
N ALA A 157 -7.99 31.95 21.28
CA ALA A 157 -8.09 33.08 22.21
C ALA A 157 -6.95 34.10 22.00
N LEU A 158 -5.72 33.62 21.78
CA LEU A 158 -4.57 34.46 21.45
C LEU A 158 -4.76 35.16 20.09
N LEU A 159 -5.22 34.45 19.06
CA LEU A 159 -5.54 35.02 17.76
C LEU A 159 -6.64 36.08 17.85
N ALA A 160 -7.70 35.82 18.62
CA ALA A 160 -8.78 36.78 18.86
C ALA A 160 -8.26 38.01 19.61
N ARG A 161 -7.35 37.83 20.58
CA ARG A 161 -6.70 38.94 21.28
C ARG A 161 -5.83 39.76 20.31
N CYS A 162 -5.01 39.13 19.48
CA CYS A 162 -4.24 39.82 18.44
C CYS A 162 -5.13 40.55 17.43
N ALA A 163 -6.27 39.97 17.04
CA ALA A 163 -7.22 40.59 16.12
C ALA A 163 -7.97 41.80 16.72
N SER A 164 -8.07 41.84 18.06
CA SER A 164 -8.69 42.93 18.83
C SER A 164 -7.77 44.13 19.04
N ASP A 165 -6.46 43.99 18.80
CA ASP A 165 -5.53 45.11 18.87
C ASP A 165 -5.90 46.17 17.81
N ARG A 166 -5.73 47.45 18.15
CA ARG A 166 -6.03 48.56 17.25
C ARG A 166 -4.86 48.72 16.27
N PRO A 167 -5.06 48.56 14.94
CA PRO A 167 -4.09 49.07 13.98
C PRO A 167 -3.97 50.57 14.20
N LEU A 168 -2.76 51.14 14.02
CA LEU A 168 -2.55 52.58 14.17
C LEU A 168 -3.59 53.33 13.33
N ALA A 169 -4.41 54.12 14.01
CA ALA A 169 -5.36 55.00 13.38
C ALA A 169 -4.58 56.07 12.61
N ARG A 170 -4.75 56.15 11.29
CA ARG A 170 -4.72 57.47 10.65
C ARG A 170 -5.92 58.24 11.21
N PRO A 171 -5.76 59.48 11.67
CA PRO A 171 -6.88 60.26 12.14
C PRO A 171 -7.79 60.55 10.95
N ASP A 172 -9.06 60.22 11.17
CA ASP A 172 -10.23 60.61 10.40
C ASP A 172 -10.54 59.80 9.12
N GLU A 173 -11.41 58.80 9.27
CA GLU A 173 -12.62 58.73 8.44
C GLU A 173 -13.75 58.07 9.25
N ARG A 174 -14.74 58.90 9.59
CA ARG A 174 -16.01 58.48 10.17
C ARG A 174 -16.80 57.70 9.13
N GLY A 175 -17.12 56.43 9.43
CA GLY A 175 -18.27 55.75 8.84
C GLY A 175 -17.98 54.51 8.00
N ARG A 176 -17.46 53.44 8.61
CA ARG A 176 -17.67 52.07 8.09
C ARG A 176 -18.01 51.11 9.23
N LEU A 177 -18.93 50.19 8.95
CA LEU A 177 -19.61 49.30 9.89
C LEU A 177 -18.64 48.66 10.90
N ARG A 178 -18.92 48.93 12.18
CA ARG A 178 -18.12 48.49 13.33
C ARG A 178 -18.45 47.03 13.65
N LEU A 179 -17.56 46.10 13.34
CA LEU A 179 -17.59 44.76 13.93
C LEU A 179 -17.03 44.85 15.36
N SER A 180 -17.94 44.86 16.34
CA SER A 180 -17.60 44.89 17.76
C SER A 180 -16.79 43.64 18.18
N PRO A 181 -15.99 43.67 19.26
CA PRO A 181 -15.33 42.48 19.80
C PRO A 181 -16.29 41.31 20.10
N ALA A 182 -17.58 41.58 20.28
CA ALA A 182 -18.61 40.54 20.40
C ALA A 182 -18.79 39.70 19.12
N THR A 183 -18.52 40.27 17.94
CA THR A 183 -18.64 39.54 16.66
C THR A 183 -17.44 38.61 16.40
N ALA A 184 -16.26 38.95 16.91
CA ALA A 184 -15.10 38.04 16.92
C ALA A 184 -15.31 36.86 17.89
N GLY A 185 -15.98 37.09 19.02
CA GLY A 185 -16.38 36.04 19.97
C GLY A 185 -17.41 35.07 19.39
N LEU A 186 -18.42 35.57 18.66
CA LEU A 186 -19.42 34.74 17.96
C LEU A 186 -18.79 33.87 16.86
N VAL A 187 -17.80 34.39 16.14
CA VAL A 187 -17.02 33.63 15.16
C VAL A 187 -16.22 32.50 15.83
N ALA A 188 -15.56 32.78 16.96
CA ALA A 188 -14.84 31.75 17.71
C ALA A 188 -15.77 30.67 18.27
N LEU A 189 -16.98 31.06 18.72
CA LEU A 189 -17.99 30.10 19.20
C LEU A 189 -18.54 29.22 18.06
N ALA A 190 -18.75 29.77 16.86
CA ALA A 190 -19.17 29.01 15.69
C ALA A 190 -18.12 27.98 15.22
N VAL A 191 -16.83 28.32 15.33
CA VAL A 191 -15.71 27.41 15.03
C VAL A 191 -15.66 26.21 15.98
N VAL A 192 -16.10 26.38 17.23
CA VAL A 192 -16.15 25.29 18.23
C VAL A 192 -17.47 24.51 18.17
N ALA A 193 -18.60 25.17 17.89
CA ALA A 193 -19.93 24.56 17.96
C ALA A 193 -20.34 23.75 16.72
N ALA A 194 -19.93 24.16 15.50
CA ALA A 194 -20.30 23.45 14.28
C ALA A 194 -19.82 21.97 14.22
N PRO A 195 -18.57 21.62 14.60
CA PRO A 195 -18.11 20.23 14.55
C PRO A 195 -18.74 19.31 15.61
N LEU A 196 -19.39 19.85 16.66
CA LEU A 196 -20.06 19.05 17.69
C LEU A 196 -21.35 18.35 17.19
N SER A 197 -21.92 18.81 16.08
CA SER A 197 -23.15 18.24 15.49
C SER A 197 -22.90 17.09 14.50
N ALA A 198 -21.64 16.87 14.10
CA ALA A 198 -21.28 15.84 13.14
C ALA A 198 -21.20 14.45 13.82
N ALA A 199 -21.76 13.42 13.19
CA ALA A 199 -21.61 12.05 13.68
C ALA A 199 -20.15 11.58 13.51
N ARG A 200 -19.67 10.74 14.42
CA ARG A 200 -18.35 10.10 14.31
C ARG A 200 -18.43 8.99 13.25
N SER A 201 -17.47 8.98 12.32
CA SER A 201 -17.23 7.84 11.44
C SER A 201 -15.89 7.22 11.80
N ASP A 202 -15.94 5.98 12.27
CA ASP A 202 -14.79 5.16 12.61
C ASP A 202 -14.37 4.33 11.40
N ALA A 203 -13.07 4.31 11.10
CA ALA A 203 -12.49 3.14 10.47
C ALA A 203 -11.80 2.34 11.56
N ALA A 204 -12.23 1.09 11.72
CA ALA A 204 -11.57 0.16 12.61
C ALA A 204 -10.19 -0.17 12.04
N PHE A 205 -9.16 0.03 12.85
CA PHE A 205 -7.79 -0.36 12.53
C PHE A 205 -7.55 -1.82 12.96
N ALA A 206 -6.98 -2.62 12.07
CA ALA A 206 -5.98 -3.61 12.45
C ALA A 206 -4.60 -2.97 12.18
N ALA A 207 -3.76 -2.82 13.21
CA ALA A 207 -2.44 -2.16 13.17
C ALA A 207 -1.43 -2.89 12.23
N THR A 208 -0.38 -2.30 11.63
CA THR A 208 0.67 -1.36 12.12
C THR A 208 1.21 -0.42 11.01
N THR A 209 2.05 0.56 11.41
CA THR A 209 2.59 1.69 10.60
C THR A 209 3.96 1.44 9.97
N SER A 210 4.24 2.07 8.82
CA SER A 210 5.56 2.65 8.51
C SER A 210 5.37 4.01 7.81
N THR A 211 6.21 4.98 8.16
CA THR A 211 6.13 6.38 7.71
C THR A 211 6.94 6.59 6.43
N GLY A 212 6.47 7.48 5.54
CA GLY A 212 7.23 7.92 4.37
C GLY A 212 6.71 9.27 3.87
N ALA A 213 7.57 10.27 3.88
CA ALA A 213 7.26 11.67 3.62
C ALA A 213 6.70 11.94 2.20
N SER A 214 5.84 12.95 2.09
CA SER A 214 5.37 13.46 0.80
C SER A 214 6.48 14.21 0.05
N SER A 215 6.74 13.84 -1.21
CA SER A 215 7.21 14.77 -2.22
C SER A 215 6.68 14.35 -3.60
N TRP A 216 6.13 15.29 -4.36
CA TRP A 216 5.77 15.08 -5.77
C TRP A 216 7.00 15.37 -6.62
N THR A 217 7.53 14.33 -7.24
CA THR A 217 8.41 14.37 -8.41
C THR A 217 7.78 13.42 -9.43
N VAL A 218 7.87 13.74 -10.72
CA VAL A 218 7.64 12.72 -11.75
C VAL A 218 8.76 11.70 -11.54
N ALA A 219 8.45 10.62 -10.82
CA ALA A 219 9.40 9.56 -10.55
C ALA A 219 9.80 8.99 -11.91
N GLY A 220 11.11 8.93 -12.19
CA GLY A 220 11.59 7.87 -13.06
C GLY A 220 11.06 6.54 -12.51
N SER A 221 10.79 5.58 -13.40
CA SER A 221 10.41 4.19 -13.11
C SER A 221 10.67 3.81 -11.65
N ALA A 222 9.63 3.77 -10.81
CA ALA A 222 9.80 3.58 -9.37
C ALA A 222 10.51 2.24 -9.03
N LEU A 223 10.59 1.32 -10.01
CA LEU A 223 11.19 -0.01 -9.92
C LEU A 223 12.35 -0.23 -10.92
N GLY A 224 12.78 0.80 -11.65
CA GLY A 224 13.81 0.67 -12.69
C GLY A 224 13.35 -0.04 -13.97
N PRO A 225 14.19 -0.08 -15.01
CA PRO A 225 13.83 -0.66 -16.32
C PRO A 225 13.38 -2.12 -16.27
N TYR A 226 14.05 -2.96 -15.47
CA TYR A 226 13.64 -4.35 -15.29
C TYR A 226 12.29 -4.47 -14.61
N GLY A 227 12.10 -3.77 -13.48
CA GLY A 227 10.85 -3.82 -12.73
C GLY A 227 9.67 -3.33 -13.55
N ASP A 228 9.85 -2.28 -14.35
CA ASP A 228 8.83 -1.79 -15.28
C ASP A 228 8.49 -2.80 -16.38
N ALA A 229 9.48 -3.52 -16.92
CA ALA A 229 9.26 -4.57 -17.91
C ALA A 229 8.45 -5.74 -17.33
N VAL A 230 8.83 -6.20 -16.13
CA VAL A 230 8.09 -7.21 -15.36
C VAL A 230 6.65 -6.77 -15.15
N LEU A 231 6.42 -5.55 -14.66
CA LEU A 231 5.05 -5.05 -14.42
C LEU A 231 4.22 -4.90 -15.71
N ALA A 232 4.84 -4.59 -16.84
CA ALA A 232 4.13 -4.50 -18.12
C ALA A 232 3.49 -5.83 -18.53
N ASP A 233 4.09 -6.95 -18.13
CA ASP A 233 3.58 -8.30 -18.35
C ASP A 233 2.67 -8.81 -17.21
N SER A 234 2.26 -7.93 -16.26
CA SER A 234 1.22 -8.21 -15.26
C SER A 234 1.42 -9.52 -14.48
N PRO A 235 2.49 -9.63 -13.68
CA PRO A 235 2.78 -10.84 -12.90
C PRO A 235 1.69 -11.07 -11.84
N PHE A 236 1.49 -12.33 -11.48
CA PHE A 236 0.67 -12.71 -10.33
C PHE A 236 1.26 -12.16 -9.04
N LEU A 237 2.56 -12.32 -8.84
CA LEU A 237 3.31 -11.73 -7.72
C LEU A 237 4.69 -11.31 -8.21
N PHE A 238 5.25 -10.29 -7.57
CA PHE A 238 6.60 -9.82 -7.86
C PHE A 238 7.30 -9.40 -6.58
N PHE A 239 8.23 -10.24 -6.13
CA PHE A 239 9.05 -10.01 -4.95
C PHE A 239 10.39 -9.42 -5.36
N ARG A 240 10.48 -8.10 -5.18
CA ARG A 240 11.71 -7.33 -5.35
C ARG A 240 12.82 -7.77 -4.38
N MET A 241 12.45 -8.29 -3.20
CA MET A 241 13.41 -8.71 -2.15
C MET A 241 14.31 -7.58 -1.62
N ASP A 242 13.91 -6.33 -1.85
CA ASP A 242 14.60 -5.11 -1.41
C ASP A 242 14.43 -4.82 0.11
N GLU A 243 13.76 -5.70 0.87
CA GLU A 243 13.58 -5.50 2.30
C GLU A 243 14.93 -5.64 3.04
N GLN A 244 15.27 -4.65 3.86
CA GLN A 244 16.49 -4.69 4.68
C GLN A 244 16.25 -5.34 6.05
N SER A 245 14.99 -5.44 6.48
CA SER A 245 14.58 -6.04 7.75
C SER A 245 13.10 -6.45 7.71
N GLY A 246 12.65 -7.18 8.73
CA GLY A 246 11.27 -7.67 8.85
C GLY A 246 11.08 -9.10 8.35
N ASP A 247 9.87 -9.63 8.58
CA ASP A 247 9.55 -11.06 8.38
C ASP A 247 8.64 -11.29 7.17
N VAL A 248 8.46 -10.28 6.32
CA VAL A 248 7.64 -10.35 5.11
C VAL A 248 8.42 -9.93 3.89
N VAL A 249 8.15 -10.59 2.77
CA VAL A 249 8.53 -10.17 1.42
C VAL A 249 7.35 -9.46 0.78
N VAL A 250 7.56 -8.21 0.36
CA VAL A 250 6.52 -7.33 -0.17
C VAL A 250 6.27 -7.66 -1.62
N ASP A 251 4.99 -7.80 -1.97
CA ASP A 251 4.57 -7.92 -3.37
C ASP A 251 4.51 -6.55 -4.05
N SER A 252 5.36 -6.38 -5.06
CA SER A 252 5.47 -5.17 -5.90
C SER A 252 4.64 -5.25 -7.17
N SER A 253 3.92 -6.35 -7.43
CA SER A 253 3.05 -6.48 -8.61
C SER A 253 1.80 -5.58 -8.55
N GLY A 254 1.46 -5.07 -7.37
CA GLY A 254 0.21 -4.34 -7.11
C GLY A 254 -0.99 -5.23 -6.76
N ASN A 255 -0.81 -6.56 -6.71
CA ASN A 255 -1.89 -7.51 -6.44
C ASN A 255 -2.07 -7.85 -4.94
N GLY A 256 -1.17 -7.39 -4.06
CA GLY A 256 -1.31 -7.57 -2.61
C GLY A 256 -0.99 -8.99 -2.14
N HIS A 257 -0.07 -9.68 -2.81
CA HIS A 257 0.36 -11.04 -2.50
C HIS A 257 1.58 -11.12 -1.56
N THR A 258 1.77 -10.11 -0.71
CA THR A 258 2.81 -10.07 0.33
C THR A 258 2.80 -11.36 1.15
N SER A 259 4.00 -11.88 1.40
CA SER A 259 4.18 -13.24 1.92
C SER A 259 5.22 -13.27 3.04
N GLY A 260 5.11 -14.25 3.93
CA GLY A 260 6.02 -14.37 5.08
C GLY A 260 7.32 -15.08 4.71
N TYR A 261 8.44 -14.55 5.20
CA TYR A 261 9.69 -15.30 5.28
C TYR A 261 9.58 -16.40 6.34
N ARG A 262 10.25 -17.52 6.11
CA ARG A 262 10.40 -18.63 7.06
C ARG A 262 11.87 -18.90 7.33
N GLY A 263 12.22 -19.26 8.56
CA GLY A 263 13.58 -19.64 8.92
C GLY A 263 14.60 -18.49 8.82
N SER A 264 14.13 -17.25 8.97
CA SER A 264 14.95 -16.04 9.12
C SER A 264 16.10 -15.91 8.09
N PRO A 265 15.81 -15.87 6.78
CA PRO A 265 16.85 -15.68 5.75
C PRO A 265 17.62 -14.39 5.98
N THR A 266 18.85 -14.29 5.50
CA THR A 266 19.62 -13.04 5.62
C THR A 266 19.16 -12.06 4.53
N ARG A 267 18.65 -10.91 4.95
CA ARG A 267 18.23 -9.80 4.08
C ARG A 267 19.37 -8.80 3.92
N ASP A 268 19.17 -7.81 3.07
CA ASP A 268 20.13 -6.71 2.85
C ASP A 268 21.51 -7.16 2.32
N VAL A 269 21.53 -8.23 1.51
CA VAL A 269 22.73 -8.56 0.74
C VAL A 269 22.70 -7.84 -0.61
N ALA A 270 23.85 -7.61 -1.24
CA ALA A 270 23.91 -6.88 -2.50
C ALA A 270 23.07 -7.54 -3.60
N GLY A 271 22.11 -6.78 -4.14
CA GLY A 271 21.17 -7.22 -5.18
C GLY A 271 21.76 -7.39 -6.58
N ALA A 272 20.95 -7.91 -7.48
CA ALA A 272 21.30 -8.27 -8.85
C ALA A 272 21.34 -7.07 -9.81
N LEU A 273 20.63 -5.98 -9.48
CA LEU A 273 20.38 -4.86 -10.39
C LEU A 273 20.94 -3.54 -9.87
N PRO A 274 22.27 -3.41 -9.75
CA PRO A 274 22.88 -2.19 -9.22
C PRO A 274 22.52 -0.96 -10.06
N GLY A 275 21.96 0.06 -9.43
CA GLY A 275 21.66 1.34 -10.05
C GLY A 275 20.31 1.42 -10.78
N GLN A 276 19.52 0.33 -10.82
CA GLN A 276 18.16 0.39 -11.36
C GLN A 276 17.14 0.93 -10.34
N THR A 277 17.41 0.78 -9.06
CA THR A 277 16.55 1.20 -7.94
C THR A 277 17.36 1.91 -6.84
N THR A 278 16.65 2.66 -5.99
CA THR A 278 17.27 3.36 -4.85
C THR A 278 17.75 2.40 -3.75
N VAL A 279 17.13 1.24 -3.64
CA VAL A 279 17.51 0.12 -2.77
C VAL A 279 17.71 -1.07 -3.70
N ASN A 280 18.90 -1.68 -3.67
CA ASN A 280 19.27 -2.85 -4.47
C ASN A 280 19.73 -3.95 -3.51
N SER A 281 18.76 -4.48 -2.77
CA SER A 281 18.98 -5.50 -1.76
C SER A 281 18.35 -6.82 -2.23
N ALA A 282 18.96 -7.92 -1.83
CA ALA A 282 18.51 -9.26 -2.15
C ALA A 282 18.44 -10.12 -0.88
N THR A 283 17.93 -11.35 -1.04
CA THR A 283 17.77 -12.29 0.07
C THR A 283 18.70 -13.49 -0.09
N LEU A 284 19.54 -13.71 0.93
CA LEU A 284 20.35 -14.90 1.09
C LEU A 284 19.58 -15.98 1.85
N PHE A 285 19.37 -17.11 1.17
CA PHE A 285 18.84 -18.34 1.74
C PHE A 285 20.02 -19.21 2.19
N GLY A 286 20.08 -19.48 3.51
CA GLY A 286 21.16 -20.23 4.13
C GLY A 286 20.98 -21.76 4.14
N GLY A 287 20.02 -22.29 3.36
CA GLY A 287 19.64 -23.72 3.40
C GLY A 287 18.65 -24.09 4.52
N VAL A 288 18.18 -23.11 5.30
CA VAL A 288 17.19 -23.29 6.37
C VAL A 288 16.18 -22.14 6.35
N SER A 289 15.85 -21.64 5.15
CA SER A 289 14.96 -20.50 5.00
C SER A 289 14.14 -20.65 3.73
N ALA A 290 12.96 -20.02 3.71
CA ALA A 290 12.05 -20.10 2.58
C ALA A 290 11.11 -18.90 2.51
N ILE A 291 10.41 -18.78 1.38
CA ILE A 291 9.19 -17.97 1.27
C ILE A 291 8.08 -18.92 0.86
N ALA A 292 6.93 -18.83 1.51
CA ALA A 292 5.72 -19.51 1.07
C ALA A 292 4.64 -18.46 0.83
N SER A 293 4.16 -18.39 -0.40
CA SER A 293 3.12 -17.44 -0.79
C SER A 293 1.90 -17.57 0.11
N SER A 294 1.36 -16.46 0.60
CA SER A 294 0.15 -16.43 1.44
C SER A 294 -1.11 -16.83 0.64
N ARG A 295 -1.06 -16.69 -0.68
CA ARG A 295 -2.16 -16.93 -1.61
C ARG A 295 -2.01 -18.26 -2.34
N VAL A 296 -3.16 -18.80 -2.72
CA VAL A 296 -3.24 -19.99 -3.58
C VAL A 296 -3.36 -19.49 -5.01
N TYR A 297 -2.52 -20.03 -5.89
CA TYR A 297 -2.60 -19.86 -7.32
C TYR A 297 -3.64 -20.86 -7.87
N PRO A 298 -4.80 -20.41 -8.36
CA PRO A 298 -5.80 -21.29 -8.95
C PRO A 298 -5.39 -21.64 -10.40
N ASN A 299 -5.58 -22.90 -10.78
CA ASN A 299 -5.43 -23.41 -12.15
C ASN A 299 -3.99 -23.37 -12.70
N THR A 300 -3.08 -24.17 -12.12
CA THR A 300 -1.65 -24.18 -12.46
C THR A 300 -1.27 -24.90 -13.76
N THR A 301 -2.09 -24.83 -14.82
CA THR A 301 -1.77 -25.48 -16.10
C THR A 301 -0.64 -24.76 -16.82
N ASP A 302 -0.68 -23.44 -16.87
CA ASP A 302 0.33 -22.61 -17.54
C ASP A 302 0.90 -21.63 -16.53
N PHE A 303 2.21 -21.47 -16.47
CA PHE A 303 2.83 -20.51 -15.56
C PHE A 303 4.19 -20.07 -16.07
N THR A 304 4.68 -18.96 -15.53
CA THR A 304 6.09 -18.60 -15.67
C THR A 304 6.65 -18.21 -14.31
N PHE A 305 7.80 -18.75 -13.96
CA PHE A 305 8.61 -18.29 -12.85
C PHE A 305 9.85 -17.61 -13.41
N GLU A 306 10.22 -16.44 -12.89
CA GLU A 306 11.52 -15.83 -13.16
C GLU A 306 12.16 -15.26 -11.90
N ALA A 307 13.49 -15.24 -11.87
CA ALA A 307 14.29 -14.72 -10.76
C ALA A 307 15.73 -14.45 -11.20
N PHE A 308 16.43 -13.57 -10.49
CA PHE A 308 17.89 -13.62 -10.44
C PHE A 308 18.33 -14.58 -9.35
N VAL A 309 19.24 -15.50 -9.70
CA VAL A 309 19.78 -16.50 -8.78
C VAL A 309 21.29 -16.44 -8.79
N LYS A 310 21.88 -16.49 -7.61
CA LYS A 310 23.33 -16.63 -7.40
C LYS A 310 23.57 -17.70 -6.37
N SER A 311 24.23 -18.79 -6.72
CA SER A 311 24.58 -19.83 -5.76
C SER A 311 25.95 -19.61 -5.15
N ARG A 312 26.12 -20.17 -3.95
CA ARG A 312 27.39 -20.21 -3.23
C ARG A 312 28.32 -21.31 -3.75
N SER A 313 27.76 -22.41 -4.28
CA SER A 313 28.42 -23.45 -5.07
C SER A 313 27.35 -24.47 -5.48
N TRP A 314 27.03 -24.58 -6.76
CA TRP A 314 26.09 -25.59 -7.28
C TRP A 314 26.69 -27.00 -7.31
N ALA A 315 28.02 -27.08 -7.21
CA ALA A 315 28.81 -28.29 -7.40
C ALA A 315 29.26 -28.93 -6.08
N ASP A 316 28.98 -28.31 -4.94
CA ASP A 316 29.21 -28.96 -3.65
C ASP A 316 28.32 -30.20 -3.58
N ASN A 317 28.86 -31.31 -3.09
CA ASN A 317 28.20 -32.63 -2.99
C ASN A 317 26.97 -32.65 -2.04
N ASP A 318 26.38 -31.48 -1.77
CA ASP A 318 25.26 -31.23 -0.86
C ASP A 318 23.90 -31.76 -1.38
N GLY A 319 23.91 -32.52 -2.48
CA GLY A 319 22.74 -33.22 -3.02
C GLY A 319 21.82 -32.31 -3.84
N THR A 320 20.55 -32.24 -3.46
CA THR A 320 19.49 -31.52 -4.16
C THR A 320 19.24 -30.16 -3.51
N SER A 321 19.05 -29.11 -4.31
CA SER A 321 18.76 -27.75 -3.85
C SER A 321 17.61 -27.13 -4.64
N THR A 322 16.51 -26.83 -3.95
CA THR A 322 15.24 -26.40 -4.53
C THR A 322 15.20 -24.90 -4.70
N ILE A 323 15.05 -24.43 -5.93
CA ILE A 323 14.91 -23.00 -6.24
C ILE A 323 13.49 -22.57 -5.91
N ALA A 324 12.50 -23.22 -6.55
CA ALA A 324 11.10 -22.88 -6.35
C ALA A 324 10.19 -24.07 -6.66
N GLU A 325 8.99 -24.04 -6.08
CA GLU A 325 7.96 -25.05 -6.27
C GLU A 325 6.56 -24.44 -6.33
N LEU A 326 5.70 -25.06 -7.12
CA LEU A 326 4.24 -24.97 -6.94
C LEU A 326 3.82 -26.15 -6.08
N ARG A 327 3.44 -25.85 -4.84
CA ARG A 327 3.15 -26.83 -3.78
C ARG A 327 1.65 -27.06 -3.64
N THR A 328 1.25 -28.33 -3.66
CA THR A 328 -0.13 -28.79 -3.41
C THR A 328 -0.26 -29.38 -2.01
N ALA A 329 -1.47 -29.76 -1.60
CA ALA A 329 -1.72 -30.39 -0.30
C ALA A 329 -0.98 -31.72 -0.10
N THR A 330 -0.72 -32.47 -1.18
CA THR A 330 -0.21 -33.86 -1.11
C THR A 330 1.22 -34.02 -1.62
N GLY A 331 1.87 -32.95 -2.04
CA GLY A 331 3.18 -32.98 -2.72
C GLY A 331 3.37 -31.72 -3.57
N PHE A 332 4.36 -31.68 -4.45
CA PHE A 332 4.51 -30.57 -5.40
C PHE A 332 3.90 -30.90 -6.77
N ARG A 333 3.46 -29.84 -7.45
CA ARG A 333 3.03 -29.86 -8.84
C ARG A 333 4.10 -29.37 -9.78
N ASP A 334 4.99 -28.49 -9.36
CA ASP A 334 6.12 -28.10 -10.20
C ASP A 334 7.29 -27.87 -9.27
N ARG A 335 8.47 -28.35 -9.64
CA ARG A 335 9.68 -28.20 -8.86
C ARG A 335 10.84 -27.89 -9.78
N ILE A 336 11.53 -26.80 -9.48
CA ILE A 336 12.75 -26.38 -10.15
C ILE A 336 13.87 -26.51 -9.13
N PHE A 337 14.87 -27.31 -9.45
CA PHE A 337 15.93 -27.62 -8.51
C PHE A 337 17.25 -27.87 -9.22
N VAL A 338 18.32 -27.76 -8.46
CA VAL A 338 19.68 -28.09 -8.88
C VAL A 338 20.11 -29.35 -8.14
N GLN A 339 20.74 -30.27 -8.86
CA GLN A 339 21.29 -31.49 -8.28
C GLN A 339 22.61 -31.81 -8.97
N TYR A 340 23.68 -31.98 -8.19
CA TYR A 340 25.04 -32.22 -8.71
C TYR A 340 25.45 -31.22 -9.81
N GLY A 341 25.23 -29.92 -9.58
CA GLY A 341 25.53 -28.86 -10.54
C GLY A 341 24.60 -28.77 -11.74
N SER A 342 23.59 -29.63 -11.88
CA SER A 342 22.71 -29.66 -13.05
C SER A 342 21.31 -29.14 -12.74
N LEU A 343 20.69 -28.45 -13.70
CA LEU A 343 19.35 -27.89 -13.55
C LEU A 343 18.28 -28.92 -13.94
N TYR A 344 17.29 -29.08 -13.06
CA TYR A 344 16.18 -29.99 -13.25
C TYR A 344 14.84 -29.30 -13.08
N TYR A 345 13.86 -29.81 -13.82
CA TYR A 345 12.45 -29.50 -13.64
C TYR A 345 11.66 -30.80 -13.49
N GLN A 346 10.70 -30.82 -12.57
CA GLN A 346 9.87 -31.97 -12.29
C GLN A 346 8.41 -31.51 -12.05
N ALA A 347 7.47 -32.02 -12.84
CA ALA A 347 6.07 -31.58 -12.82
C ALA A 347 5.13 -32.35 -11.88
N ASP A 348 5.64 -33.33 -11.14
CA ASP A 348 5.01 -33.86 -9.93
C ASP A 348 5.97 -34.90 -9.32
N GLU A 349 5.68 -35.31 -8.10
CA GLU A 349 6.54 -36.21 -7.35
C GLU A 349 6.67 -37.63 -7.95
N ALA A 350 5.70 -38.03 -8.79
CA ALA A 350 5.72 -39.31 -9.49
C ALA A 350 6.47 -39.25 -10.84
N SER A 351 6.63 -38.06 -11.40
CA SER A 351 7.27 -37.83 -12.70
C SER A 351 8.79 -37.92 -12.60
N ALA A 352 9.42 -38.47 -13.65
CA ALA A 352 10.87 -38.41 -13.78
C ALA A 352 11.33 -36.95 -13.99
N PRO A 353 12.38 -36.48 -13.28
CA PRO A 353 12.94 -35.16 -13.50
C PRO A 353 13.44 -35.00 -14.94
N LEU A 354 13.02 -33.91 -15.59
CA LEU A 354 13.60 -33.47 -16.84
C LEU A 354 14.94 -32.80 -16.55
N HIS A 355 16.01 -33.37 -17.09
CA HIS A 355 17.33 -32.77 -17.04
C HIS A 355 17.47 -31.73 -18.16
N LEU A 356 17.68 -30.47 -17.77
CA LEU A 356 17.60 -29.33 -18.68
C LEU A 356 18.97 -28.86 -19.14
N GLN A 357 19.91 -28.78 -18.20
CA GLN A 357 21.25 -28.27 -18.45
C GLN A 357 22.28 -28.99 -17.59
N TRP A 358 23.32 -29.48 -18.25
CA TRP A 358 24.51 -30.03 -17.61
C TRP A 358 25.39 -28.88 -17.10
N ASN A 359 25.74 -28.90 -15.82
CA ASN A 359 26.67 -27.98 -15.17
C ASN A 359 26.30 -26.48 -15.32
N ILE A 360 25.42 -25.99 -14.45
CA ILE A 360 25.23 -24.56 -14.20
C ILE A 360 26.56 -23.96 -13.73
N PRO A 361 27.00 -22.80 -14.27
CA PRO A 361 28.22 -22.14 -13.82
C PRO A 361 28.22 -21.91 -12.30
N GLY A 362 29.21 -22.47 -11.61
CA GLY A 362 29.49 -22.23 -10.19
C GLY A 362 30.35 -20.99 -9.98
N ASP A 363 30.10 -19.91 -10.72
CA ASP A 363 30.97 -18.74 -10.80
C ASP A 363 30.69 -17.68 -9.72
N ALA A 364 29.73 -17.95 -8.83
CA ALA A 364 29.25 -17.04 -7.79
C ALA A 364 28.76 -15.69 -8.34
N THR A 365 28.32 -15.66 -9.60
CA THR A 365 27.70 -14.51 -10.24
C THR A 365 26.18 -14.62 -10.29
N TRP A 366 25.53 -13.52 -10.69
CA TRP A 366 24.09 -13.48 -10.88
C TRP A 366 23.71 -14.04 -12.24
N HIS A 367 22.78 -14.99 -12.26
CA HIS A 367 22.16 -15.50 -13.48
C HIS A 367 20.67 -15.16 -13.49
N TYR A 368 20.17 -14.68 -14.62
CA TYR A 368 18.74 -14.58 -14.86
C TYR A 368 18.20 -15.97 -15.19
N LEU A 369 17.20 -16.45 -14.45
CA LEU A 369 16.55 -17.74 -14.69
C LEU A 369 15.05 -17.49 -14.89
N ALA A 370 14.50 -18.03 -15.97
CA ALA A 370 13.07 -18.06 -16.20
C ALA A 370 12.62 -19.45 -16.70
N VAL A 371 11.52 -19.96 -16.17
CA VAL A 371 10.88 -21.23 -16.51
C VAL A 371 9.44 -20.94 -16.90
N SER A 372 9.15 -21.06 -18.19
CA SER A 372 7.82 -20.84 -18.77
C SER A 372 7.22 -22.18 -19.19
N MET A 373 5.97 -22.40 -18.81
CA MET A 373 5.28 -23.66 -18.96
C MET A 373 3.93 -23.43 -19.62
N SER A 374 3.69 -24.09 -20.75
CA SER A 374 2.41 -24.05 -21.47
C SER A 374 1.93 -25.47 -21.78
N GLY A 375 0.85 -25.89 -21.12
CA GLY A 375 0.35 -27.27 -21.13
C GLY A 375 1.43 -28.27 -20.71
N ALA A 376 1.88 -29.10 -21.64
CA ALA A 376 2.96 -30.07 -21.45
C ALA A 376 4.35 -29.57 -21.89
N SER A 377 4.46 -28.37 -22.50
CA SER A 377 5.74 -27.84 -23.00
C SER A 377 6.40 -26.91 -22.00
N VAL A 378 7.67 -27.18 -21.67
CA VAL A 378 8.49 -26.33 -20.81
C VAL A 378 9.57 -25.63 -21.64
N THR A 379 9.74 -24.34 -21.41
CA THR A 379 10.82 -23.53 -21.98
C THR A 379 11.57 -22.84 -20.86
N ILE A 380 12.89 -22.96 -20.85
CA ILE A 380 13.73 -22.46 -19.78
C ILE A 380 14.81 -21.59 -20.36
N ARG A 381 14.93 -20.39 -19.81
CA ARG A 381 15.96 -19.43 -20.15
C ARG A 381 16.88 -19.27 -18.96
N MET A 382 18.18 -19.40 -19.20
CA MET A 382 19.19 -18.95 -18.26
C MET A 382 20.13 -18.00 -19.00
N ASP A 383 20.15 -16.75 -18.58
CA ASP A 383 20.79 -15.65 -19.27
C ASP A 383 20.41 -15.59 -20.76
N THR A 384 21.32 -16.00 -21.64
CA THR A 384 21.11 -16.02 -23.10
C THR A 384 20.78 -17.40 -23.64
N SER A 385 21.00 -18.45 -22.84
CA SER A 385 20.74 -19.84 -23.20
C SER A 385 19.27 -20.17 -23.04
N VAL A 386 18.73 -21.00 -23.95
CA VAL A 386 17.34 -21.45 -23.92
C VAL A 386 17.28 -22.96 -24.16
N TRP A 387 16.54 -23.67 -23.32
CA TRP A 387 16.26 -25.10 -23.42
C TRP A 387 14.76 -25.35 -23.46
N ARG A 388 14.36 -26.44 -24.11
CA ARG A 388 12.96 -26.83 -24.28
C ARG A 388 12.78 -28.30 -23.97
N GLY A 389 11.62 -28.64 -23.43
CA GLY A 389 11.26 -30.02 -23.17
C GLY A 389 9.76 -30.22 -23.16
N THR A 390 9.36 -31.48 -23.04
CA THR A 390 7.95 -31.86 -22.89
C THR A 390 7.82 -32.73 -21.65
N VAL A 391 6.79 -32.48 -20.86
CA VAL A 391 6.48 -33.25 -19.65
C VAL A 391 5.15 -33.97 -19.84
N PRO A 392 5.19 -35.28 -20.16
CA PRO A 392 3.99 -36.07 -20.42
C PRO A 392 3.06 -36.14 -19.19
N GLY A 393 1.74 -36.17 -19.43
CA GLY A 393 0.73 -36.38 -18.36
C GLY A 393 0.37 -35.13 -17.56
N ARG A 394 0.81 -33.95 -18.00
CA ARG A 394 0.65 -32.69 -17.26
C ARG A 394 -0.59 -31.88 -17.73
N ASP A 395 -1.80 -32.35 -17.43
CA ASP A 395 -3.05 -31.64 -17.85
C ASP A 395 -4.08 -31.39 -16.74
N THR A 396 -3.80 -31.81 -15.49
CA THR A 396 -4.75 -31.62 -14.39
C THR A 396 -4.64 -30.24 -13.77
N VAL A 397 -5.71 -29.45 -13.90
CA VAL A 397 -5.89 -28.17 -13.20
C VAL A 397 -5.81 -28.40 -11.69
N THR A 398 -4.81 -27.80 -11.06
CA THR A 398 -4.56 -27.96 -9.62
C THR A 398 -4.39 -26.60 -8.97
N ALA A 399 -4.82 -26.47 -7.73
CA ALA A 399 -4.55 -25.29 -6.91
C ALA A 399 -3.23 -25.51 -6.15
N ALA A 400 -2.31 -24.55 -6.22
CA ALA A 400 -1.00 -24.67 -5.59
C ALA A 400 -0.58 -23.36 -4.94
N ARG A 401 0.28 -23.43 -3.93
CA ARG A 401 0.99 -22.27 -3.37
C ARG A 401 2.37 -22.21 -3.98
N PHE A 402 2.81 -21.01 -4.31
CA PHE A 402 4.18 -20.78 -4.71
C PHE A 402 5.11 -20.80 -3.48
N VAL A 403 6.19 -21.55 -3.57
CA VAL A 403 7.20 -21.74 -2.51
C VAL A 403 8.57 -21.49 -3.11
N ILE A 404 9.41 -20.73 -2.42
CA ILE A 404 10.77 -20.38 -2.85
C ILE A 404 11.75 -20.87 -1.80
N GLY A 405 12.85 -21.45 -2.27
CA GLY A 405 14.03 -21.70 -1.45
C GLY A 405 14.03 -23.02 -0.68
N THR A 406 13.01 -23.87 -0.79
CA THR A 406 12.96 -25.15 -0.05
C THR A 406 11.99 -26.15 -0.66
N HIS A 407 12.24 -27.44 -0.41
CA HIS A 407 11.27 -28.50 -0.61
C HIS A 407 10.54 -28.81 0.70
N LEU A 408 9.36 -28.23 0.89
CA LEU A 408 8.56 -28.39 2.12
C LEU A 408 8.02 -29.84 2.28
N GLN A 409 8.00 -30.38 3.49
CA GLN A 409 7.21 -31.58 3.84
C GLN A 409 6.60 -31.41 5.25
N PRO A 410 5.29 -31.62 5.50
CA PRO A 410 4.10 -31.47 4.64
C PRO A 410 3.47 -30.05 4.69
N TYR A 411 2.41 -29.86 3.89
CA TYR A 411 1.70 -28.63 3.49
C TYR A 411 1.35 -27.60 4.59
N ASP A 412 1.17 -28.01 5.85
CA ASP A 412 0.49 -27.22 6.89
C ASP A 412 1.33 -26.86 8.13
N ASP A 413 2.63 -27.15 8.19
CA ASP A 413 3.45 -26.66 9.31
C ASP A 413 4.11 -25.32 8.95
N PRO A 414 3.62 -24.18 9.50
CA PRO A 414 4.23 -22.87 9.28
C PRO A 414 5.62 -22.73 9.91
N GLY A 415 6.01 -23.62 10.83
CA GLY A 415 7.32 -23.67 11.47
C GLY A 415 8.31 -24.67 10.86
N ALA A 416 7.83 -25.63 10.06
CA ALA A 416 8.71 -26.61 9.42
C ALA A 416 9.46 -25.97 8.24
N LEU A 417 10.78 -26.09 8.29
CA LEU A 417 11.64 -25.86 7.13
C LEU A 417 11.78 -27.17 6.37
N GLY A 418 11.67 -27.07 5.05
CA GLY A 418 11.78 -28.21 4.17
C GLY A 418 13.20 -28.78 4.09
N VAL A 419 13.32 -29.90 3.39
CA VAL A 419 14.62 -30.47 3.01
C VAL A 419 15.09 -29.87 1.69
N GLU A 420 16.30 -30.23 1.26
CA GLU A 420 16.80 -29.89 -0.08
C GLU A 420 16.71 -28.38 -0.37
N SER A 421 17.04 -27.57 0.62
CA SER A 421 16.84 -26.12 0.60
C SER A 421 17.86 -25.39 -0.25
N TYR A 422 17.45 -24.24 -0.77
CA TYR A 422 18.30 -23.33 -1.53
C TYR A 422 19.42 -22.77 -0.68
N LYS A 423 20.64 -22.81 -1.23
CA LYS A 423 21.86 -22.27 -0.62
C LYS A 423 22.46 -21.23 -1.55
N GLY A 424 21.94 -20.02 -1.48
CA GLY A 424 22.32 -18.95 -2.38
C GLY A 424 21.52 -17.70 -2.15
N VAL A 425 21.77 -16.71 -2.99
CA VAL A 425 21.04 -15.45 -3.03
C VAL A 425 20.02 -15.49 -4.16
N MET A 426 18.83 -14.97 -3.89
CA MET A 426 17.84 -14.67 -4.92
C MET A 426 17.43 -13.21 -4.87
N ASP A 427 17.01 -12.71 -6.02
CA ASP A 427 16.50 -11.37 -6.21
C ASP A 427 15.42 -11.35 -7.29
N GLU A 428 14.54 -10.35 -7.27
CA GLU A 428 13.55 -10.08 -8.33
C GLU A 428 12.65 -11.27 -8.74
N VAL A 429 12.10 -11.99 -7.77
CA VAL A 429 11.30 -13.18 -8.05
C VAL A 429 9.90 -12.79 -8.53
N ALA A 430 9.53 -13.18 -9.75
CA ALA A 430 8.18 -13.01 -10.27
C ALA A 430 7.55 -14.36 -10.65
N LEU A 431 6.22 -14.42 -10.50
CA LEU A 431 5.40 -15.54 -10.97
C LEU A 431 4.27 -15.00 -11.83
N TYR A 432 4.00 -15.66 -12.95
CA TYR A 432 2.93 -15.37 -13.89
C TYR A 432 1.99 -16.57 -13.94
N THR A 433 0.69 -16.30 -14.07
CA THR A 433 -0.36 -17.32 -14.20
C THR A 433 -0.50 -17.87 -15.62
N TYR A 434 0.47 -17.56 -16.49
CA TYR A 434 0.48 -17.91 -17.90
C TYR A 434 1.92 -18.07 -18.39
N ALA A 435 2.08 -18.67 -19.57
CA ALA A 435 3.38 -18.88 -20.20
C ALA A 435 3.85 -17.59 -20.90
N LEU A 436 4.91 -16.96 -20.40
CA LEU A 436 5.63 -15.91 -21.12
C LEU A 436 6.31 -16.51 -22.34
N THR A 437 6.31 -15.75 -23.42
CA THR A 437 7.07 -16.10 -24.62
C THR A 437 8.57 -15.95 -24.38
N GLU A 438 9.38 -16.63 -25.20
CA GLU A 438 10.83 -16.46 -25.17
C GLU A 438 11.27 -15.01 -25.43
N ALA A 439 10.51 -14.28 -26.25
CA ALA A 439 10.77 -12.88 -26.53
C ALA A 439 10.53 -12.00 -25.30
N GLN A 440 9.48 -12.26 -24.53
CA GLN A 440 9.21 -11.55 -23.26
C GLN A 440 10.30 -11.82 -22.23
N MET A 441 10.64 -13.08 -21.99
CA MET A 441 11.74 -13.43 -21.08
C MET A 441 13.10 -12.85 -21.53
N ALA A 442 13.33 -12.75 -22.85
CA ALA A 442 14.51 -12.09 -23.38
C ALA A 442 14.48 -10.57 -23.19
N ALA A 443 13.31 -9.94 -23.30
CA ALA A 443 13.12 -8.51 -23.07
C ALA A 443 13.33 -8.15 -21.59
N HIS A 444 12.80 -8.94 -20.65
CA HIS A 444 13.04 -8.75 -19.21
C HIS A 444 14.53 -8.81 -18.90
N HIS A 445 15.21 -9.86 -19.37
CA HIS A 445 16.65 -9.99 -19.16
C HIS A 445 17.46 -8.85 -19.83
N ALA A 446 17.03 -8.33 -20.98
CA ALA A 446 17.68 -7.18 -21.60
C ALA A 446 17.49 -5.90 -20.77
N ALA A 447 16.28 -5.68 -20.24
CA ALA A 447 15.98 -4.54 -19.38
C ALA A 447 16.80 -4.52 -18.08
N SER A 448 17.23 -5.69 -17.60
CA SER A 448 18.11 -5.82 -16.44
C SER A 448 19.53 -5.27 -16.64
N ARG A 449 19.90 -4.97 -17.89
CA ARG A 449 21.23 -4.45 -18.27
C ARG A 449 21.17 -3.02 -18.80
N ALA A 450 19.97 -2.42 -18.81
CA ALA A 450 19.70 -1.10 -19.35
C ALA A 450 20.16 0.03 -18.43
#